data_AF-A0A496Q6E3-F1
#
_entry.id   AF-A0A496Q6E3-F1
#
_cell.length_a   1.000
_cell.length_b   1.000
_cell.length_c   1.000
_cell.angle_alpha   90.00
_cell.angle_beta   90.00
_cell.angle_gamma   90.00
#
_symmetry.space_group_name_H-M   'P 1'
#
loop_
_entity.id
_entity.type
_entity.pdbx_description
1 polymer ?
#
loop_
_entity_poly.entity_id
_entity_poly.type
_entity_poly.pdbx_seq_one_letter_code
_entity_poly.pdbx_strand_id
1 'polypeptide(L)'
;MEEFTQKLKKKREELGLTLKEVAWQLGVTQDAIARIEVGDFSGVELYVKSLLMRYCEFLGVDTAEGLKAYQKWKEAAVSAEAQDEEQVQKERRYLGLEMHNVIVLTMLYSVAVILVIANWMVLSSMNEFKRYTVFSVTNTAAAPVVIEVERDGALVERQKLLAGEVIEYRIGPKMAFNFVTPGGNVELSLGRKVWKVNLNRFRVEVEDGNAKSP
;
A
#
# COMPACT_ATOMS: atom_id res chain seq x y z
N MET A 1 16.08 11.86 51.62
CA MET A 1 15.42 13.08 51.10
C MET A 1 14.17 13.35 51.90
N GLU A 2 13.29 12.36 52.02
CA GLU A 2 12.11 12.36 52.89
C GLU A 2 12.46 12.74 54.35
N GLU A 3 13.59 12.27 54.86
CA GLU A 3 14.06 12.64 56.21
C GLU A 3 14.30 14.16 56.40
N PHE A 4 14.81 14.85 55.37
CA PHE A 4 15.11 16.28 55.44
C PHE A 4 13.84 17.14 55.31
N THR A 5 12.94 16.77 54.40
CA THR A 5 11.68 17.51 54.20
C THR A 5 10.74 17.34 55.39
N GLN A 6 10.73 16.15 56.02
CA GLN A 6 10.05 15.92 57.30
C GLN A 6 10.68 16.71 58.45
N LYS A 7 12.00 16.91 58.45
CA LYS A 7 12.68 17.76 59.44
C LYS A 7 12.23 19.23 59.33
N LEU A 8 12.08 19.77 58.13
CA LEU A 8 11.54 21.13 57.92
C LEU A 8 10.11 21.25 58.45
N LYS A 9 9.26 20.28 58.11
CA LYS A 9 7.87 20.21 58.57
C LYS A 9 7.78 20.19 60.10
N LYS A 10 8.54 19.29 60.74
CA LYS A 10 8.61 19.21 62.21
C LYS A 10 9.09 20.51 62.82
N LYS A 11 10.10 21.16 62.22
CA LYS A 11 10.63 22.43 62.74
C LYS A 11 9.61 23.56 62.67
N ARG A 12 8.83 23.62 61.59
CA ARG A 12 7.70 24.55 61.49
C ARG A 12 6.66 24.29 62.58
N GLU A 13 6.29 23.03 62.80
CA GLU A 13 5.29 22.62 63.79
C GLU A 13 5.76 22.89 65.24
N GLU A 14 7.04 22.66 65.55
CA GLU A 14 7.66 23.01 66.84
C GLU A 14 7.60 24.51 67.13
N LEU A 15 7.70 25.35 66.10
CA LEU A 15 7.56 26.81 66.20
C LEU A 15 6.09 27.25 66.26
N GLY A 16 5.13 26.33 66.20
CA GLY A 16 3.69 26.62 66.22
C GLY A 16 3.18 27.32 64.96
N LEU A 17 3.93 27.27 63.85
CA LEU A 17 3.61 28.01 62.63
C LEU A 17 2.73 27.19 61.67
N THR A 18 1.71 27.82 61.13
CA THR A 18 0.89 27.27 60.04
C THR A 18 1.56 27.48 58.69
N LEU A 19 1.21 26.66 57.69
CA LEU A 19 1.66 26.86 56.31
C LEU A 19 1.30 28.25 55.77
N LYS A 20 0.16 28.81 56.19
CA LYS A 20 -0.30 30.15 55.82
C LYS A 20 0.61 31.24 56.35
N GLU A 21 1.04 31.14 57.60
CA GLU A 21 1.92 32.13 58.23
C GLU A 21 3.31 32.10 57.61
N VAL A 22 3.87 30.91 57.37
CA VAL A 22 5.16 30.76 56.68
C VAL A 22 5.08 31.32 55.26
N ALA A 23 4.04 30.96 54.51
CA ALA A 23 3.84 31.44 53.14
C ALA A 23 3.73 32.97 53.08
N TRP A 24 3.01 33.57 54.04
CA TRP A 24 2.90 35.02 54.16
C TRP A 24 4.26 35.68 54.44
N GLN A 25 5.04 35.14 55.38
CA GLN A 25 6.37 35.66 55.73
C GLN A 25 7.38 35.53 54.59
N LEU A 26 7.33 34.43 53.84
CA LEU A 26 8.23 34.19 52.71
C LEU A 26 7.76 34.83 51.40
N GLY A 27 6.55 35.40 51.37
CA GLY A 27 5.97 36.03 50.18
C GLY A 27 5.68 35.01 49.06
N VAL A 28 5.23 33.81 49.42
CA VAL A 28 4.90 32.72 48.49
C VAL A 28 3.51 32.14 48.78
N THR A 29 3.07 31.19 47.97
CA THR A 29 1.82 30.47 48.20
C THR A 29 1.99 29.37 49.25
N GLN A 30 0.90 29.04 49.95
CA GLN A 30 0.87 27.90 50.87
C GLN A 30 1.26 26.59 50.19
N ASP A 31 0.80 26.43 48.94
CA ASP A 31 1.12 25.29 48.10
C ASP A 31 2.62 25.13 47.84
N ALA A 32 3.35 26.24 47.62
CA ALA A 32 4.80 26.17 47.41
C ALA A 32 5.55 25.65 48.65
N ILE A 33 5.10 26.02 49.86
CA ILE A 33 5.67 25.49 51.12
C ILE A 33 5.28 24.03 51.31
N ALA A 34 4.02 23.67 51.03
CA ALA A 34 3.55 22.29 51.14
C ALA A 34 4.31 21.35 50.20
N ARG A 35 4.58 21.78 48.95
CA ARG A 35 5.37 21.01 47.99
C ARG A 35 6.79 20.74 48.49
N ILE A 36 7.45 21.75 49.07
CA ILE A 36 8.77 21.58 49.68
C ILE A 36 8.74 20.57 50.85
N GLU A 37 7.72 20.63 51.73
CA GLU A 37 7.60 19.70 52.86
C GLU A 37 7.32 18.24 52.41
N VAL A 38 6.72 18.04 51.23
CA VAL A 38 6.49 16.71 50.64
C VAL A 38 7.68 16.25 49.79
N GLY A 39 8.66 17.13 49.54
CA GLY A 39 9.84 16.83 48.71
C GLY A 39 9.57 16.91 47.21
N ASP A 40 8.48 17.57 46.82
CA ASP A 40 8.23 17.94 45.44
C ASP A 40 8.98 19.24 45.11
N PHE A 41 10.10 19.09 44.42
CA PHE A 41 10.91 20.21 43.94
C PHE A 41 10.69 20.50 42.45
N SER A 42 9.58 20.03 41.88
CA SER A 42 9.21 20.32 40.50
C SER A 42 8.95 21.82 40.30
N GLY A 43 9.56 22.39 39.25
CA GLY A 43 9.41 23.79 38.91
C GLY A 43 10.73 24.44 38.46
N VAL A 44 10.70 25.78 38.35
CA VAL A 44 11.87 26.55 37.92
C VAL A 44 12.97 26.46 38.97
N GLU A 45 14.11 25.86 38.61
CA GLU A 45 15.23 25.54 39.51
C GLU A 45 15.64 26.71 40.41
N LEU A 46 15.84 27.90 39.83
CA LEU A 46 16.25 29.08 40.58
C LEU A 46 15.24 29.45 41.68
N TYR A 47 13.95 29.28 41.39
CA TYR A 47 12.86 29.61 42.31
C TYR A 47 12.75 28.57 43.43
N VAL A 48 12.73 27.28 43.09
CA VAL A 48 12.59 26.20 44.07
C VAL A 48 13.79 26.18 45.03
N LYS A 49 15.00 26.31 44.48
CA LYS A 49 16.24 26.38 45.27
C LYS A 49 16.25 27.60 46.18
N SER A 50 15.94 28.79 45.68
CA SER A 50 15.94 30.01 46.50
C SER A 50 14.86 29.96 47.59
N LEU A 51 13.68 29.43 47.28
CA LEU A 51 12.61 29.26 48.26
C LEU A 51 13.01 28.28 49.37
N LEU A 52 13.61 27.14 49.01
CA LEU A 52 14.10 26.17 49.99
C LEU A 52 15.13 26.80 50.93
N MET A 53 16.08 27.56 50.40
CA MET A 53 17.11 28.23 51.21
C MET A 53 16.50 29.26 52.16
N ARG A 54 15.61 30.13 51.66
CA ARG A 54 14.90 31.11 52.48
C ARG A 54 14.04 30.44 53.56
N TYR A 55 13.48 29.27 53.26
CA TYR A 55 12.68 28.51 54.21
C TYR A 55 13.54 27.88 55.31
N CYS A 56 14.70 27.31 54.96
CA CYS A 56 15.70 26.83 55.93
C CYS A 56 16.18 27.96 56.84
N GLU A 57 16.53 29.12 56.27
CA GLU A 57 16.94 30.31 57.04
C GLU A 57 15.85 30.75 58.02
N PHE A 58 14.60 30.82 57.55
CA PHE A 58 13.46 31.22 58.36
C PHE A 58 13.20 30.26 59.53
N LEU A 59 13.39 28.95 59.32
CA LEU A 59 13.23 27.92 60.36
C LEU A 59 14.48 27.72 61.24
N GLY A 60 15.60 28.39 60.93
CA GLY A 60 16.88 28.20 61.62
C GLY A 60 17.52 26.83 61.36
N VAL A 61 17.22 26.21 60.21
CA VAL A 61 17.80 24.94 59.75
C VAL A 61 19.02 25.23 58.88
N ASP A 62 20.04 24.37 58.95
CA ASP A 62 21.25 24.52 58.14
C ASP A 62 20.93 24.52 56.64
N THR A 63 21.27 25.62 55.98
CA THR A 63 21.02 25.84 54.56
C THR A 63 21.92 24.96 53.68
N ALA A 64 23.10 24.57 54.18
CA ALA A 64 23.99 23.63 53.47
C ALA A 64 23.36 22.22 53.37
N GLU A 65 22.61 21.81 54.39
CA GLU A 65 21.85 20.56 54.39
C GLU A 65 20.71 20.60 53.35
N GLY A 66 20.00 21.73 53.27
CA GLY A 66 18.96 21.94 52.27
C GLY A 66 19.48 21.94 50.83
N LEU A 67 20.63 22.56 50.59
CA LEU A 67 21.26 22.55 49.27
C LEU A 67 21.66 21.13 48.83
N LYS A 68 22.25 20.35 49.75
CA LYS A 68 22.61 18.95 49.48
C LYS A 68 21.39 18.08 49.18
N ALA A 69 20.29 18.27 49.93
CA ALA A 69 19.05 17.55 49.70
C ALA A 69 18.46 17.84 48.30
N TYR A 70 18.50 19.11 47.88
CA TYR A 70 18.06 19.53 46.54
C TYR A 70 18.95 18.96 45.42
N GLN A 71 20.27 18.98 45.57
CA GLN A 71 21.20 18.40 44.59
C GLN A 71 20.95 16.90 44.39
N LYS A 72 20.77 16.16 45.50
CA LYS A 72 20.44 14.73 45.44
C LYS A 72 19.14 14.44 44.70
N TRP A 73 18.12 15.30 44.86
CA TRP A 73 16.87 15.20 44.11
C TRP A 73 17.08 15.42 42.61
N LYS A 74 17.84 16.47 42.26
CA LYS A 74 18.13 16.80 40.87
C LYS A 74 18.90 15.68 40.16
N GLU A 75 19.91 15.11 40.82
CA GLU A 75 20.69 13.99 40.27
C GLU A 75 19.81 12.76 40.02
N ALA A 76 18.88 12.45 40.93
CA ALA A 76 17.93 11.37 40.77
C ALA A 76 16.94 11.62 39.60
N ALA A 77 16.46 12.86 39.45
CA ALA A 77 15.57 13.25 38.36
C ALA A 77 16.26 13.15 36.98
N VAL A 78 17.49 13.68 36.86
CA VAL A 78 18.28 13.62 35.62
C VAL A 78 18.61 12.18 35.24
N SER A 79 18.91 11.32 36.22
CA SER A 79 19.18 9.91 35.95
C SER A 79 17.94 9.13 35.51
N ALA A 80 16.74 9.54 35.93
CA ALA A 80 15.48 8.93 35.51
C ALA A 80 15.08 9.39 34.09
N GLU A 81 15.22 10.68 33.79
CA GLU A 81 14.96 11.25 32.46
C GLU A 81 15.90 10.67 31.39
N ALA A 82 17.18 10.47 31.72
CA ALA A 82 18.15 9.85 30.81
C ALA A 82 17.80 8.38 30.48
N GLN A 83 17.19 7.65 31.42
CA GLN A 83 16.75 6.27 31.19
C GLN A 83 15.48 6.20 30.33
N ASP A 84 14.54 7.12 30.53
CA ASP A 84 13.31 7.22 29.74
C ASP A 84 13.61 7.63 28.29
N GLU A 85 14.52 8.58 28.06
CA GLU A 85 14.91 8.99 26.70
C GLU A 85 15.56 7.86 25.89
N GLU A 86 16.34 7.00 26.55
CA GLU A 86 17.01 5.87 25.92
C GLU A 86 16.01 4.75 25.54
N GLN A 87 14.98 4.53 26.36
CA GLN A 87 13.88 3.61 26.04
C GLN A 87 13.01 4.12 24.90
N VAL A 88 12.62 5.40 24.92
CA VAL A 88 11.80 6.02 23.87
C VAL A 88 12.53 6.03 22.52
N GLN A 89 13.86 6.23 22.51
CA GLN A 89 14.65 6.12 21.29
C GLN A 89 14.69 4.70 20.72
N LYS A 90 14.80 3.67 21.58
CA LYS A 90 14.80 2.27 21.13
C LYS A 90 13.46 1.92 20.51
N GLU A 91 12.33 2.24 21.15
CA GLU A 91 10.99 1.98 20.60
C GLU A 91 10.76 2.66 19.26
N ARG A 92 11.14 3.94 19.09
CA ARG A 92 11.03 4.63 17.79
C ARG A 92 11.86 3.96 16.70
N ARG A 93 13.01 3.38 17.04
CA ARG A 93 13.89 2.67 16.10
C ARG A 93 13.29 1.34 15.66
N TYR A 94 12.64 0.61 16.57
CA TYR A 94 11.91 -0.63 16.25
C TYR A 94 10.68 -0.35 15.38
N LEU A 95 9.91 0.69 15.69
CA LEU A 95 8.73 1.07 14.90
C LEU A 95 9.07 1.44 13.45
N GLY A 96 10.20 2.11 13.24
CA GLY A 96 10.66 2.51 11.90
C GLY A 96 11.08 1.33 11.00
N LEU A 97 11.67 0.28 11.59
CA LEU A 97 12.08 -0.92 10.85
C LEU A 97 10.88 -1.77 10.42
N GLU A 98 9.85 -1.90 11.26
CA GLU A 98 8.65 -2.67 10.91
C GLU A 98 7.86 -2.02 9.78
N MET A 99 7.74 -0.69 9.79
CA MET A 99 7.05 0.07 8.73
C MET A 99 7.73 -0.10 7.37
N HIS A 100 9.06 -0.15 7.32
CA HIS A 100 9.79 -0.31 6.06
C HIS A 100 9.51 -1.69 5.42
N ASN A 101 9.53 -2.76 6.22
CA ASN A 101 9.26 -4.11 5.72
C ASN A 101 7.83 -4.26 5.20
N VAL A 102 6.84 -3.66 5.88
CA VAL A 102 5.45 -3.66 5.42
C VAL A 102 5.32 -2.91 4.08
N ILE A 103 5.93 -1.74 3.95
CA ILE A 103 5.89 -0.96 2.70
C ILE A 103 6.54 -1.75 1.54
N VAL A 104 7.72 -2.34 1.76
CA VAL A 104 8.41 -3.14 0.73
C VAL A 104 7.56 -4.35 0.33
N LEU A 105 6.95 -5.05 1.29
CA LEU A 105 6.11 -6.21 1.01
C LEU A 105 4.86 -5.84 0.20
N THR A 106 4.20 -4.73 0.53
CA THR A 106 3.03 -4.24 -0.22
C THR A 106 3.38 -3.83 -1.66
N MET A 107 4.53 -3.16 -1.86
CA MET A 107 5.03 -2.86 -3.20
C MET A 107 5.28 -4.15 -4.00
N LEU A 108 5.95 -5.13 -3.42
CA LEU A 108 6.22 -6.41 -4.09
C LEU A 108 4.92 -7.11 -4.52
N TYR A 109 3.91 -7.12 -3.64
CA TYR A 109 2.62 -7.74 -3.92
C TYR A 109 1.87 -7.01 -5.05
N SER A 110 1.91 -5.67 -5.05
CA SER A 110 1.29 -4.87 -6.12
C SER A 110 1.91 -5.16 -7.50
N VAL A 111 3.25 -5.30 -7.56
CA VAL A 111 3.96 -5.64 -8.81
C VAL A 111 3.55 -7.03 -9.30
N ALA A 112 3.47 -8.01 -8.40
CA ALA A 112 3.03 -9.36 -8.75
C ALA A 112 1.60 -9.37 -9.33
N VAL A 113 0.67 -8.63 -8.72
CA VAL A 113 -0.71 -8.50 -9.22
C VAL A 113 -0.75 -7.86 -10.61
N ILE A 114 0.02 -6.79 -10.84
CA ILE A 114 0.11 -6.12 -12.15
C ILE A 114 0.63 -7.10 -13.21
N LEU A 115 1.64 -7.90 -12.90
CA LEU A 115 2.18 -8.90 -13.84
C LEU A 115 1.16 -9.99 -14.18
N VAL A 116 0.37 -10.45 -13.20
CA VAL A 116 -0.71 -11.41 -13.45
C VAL A 116 -1.77 -10.82 -14.38
N ILE A 117 -2.19 -9.58 -14.14
CA ILE A 117 -3.17 -8.89 -14.99
C ILE A 117 -2.63 -8.69 -16.40
N ALA A 118 -1.38 -8.24 -16.55
CA ALA A 118 -0.73 -8.05 -17.84
C ALA A 118 -0.65 -9.37 -18.62
N ASN A 119 -0.24 -10.46 -17.96
CA ASN A 119 -0.17 -11.78 -18.58
C ASN A 119 -1.56 -12.26 -19.03
N TRP A 120 -2.58 -12.09 -18.19
CA TRP A 120 -3.97 -12.41 -18.55
C TRP A 120 -4.45 -11.60 -19.77
N MET A 121 -4.12 -10.31 -19.83
CA MET A 121 -4.48 -9.45 -20.95
C MET A 121 -3.82 -9.89 -22.27
N VAL A 122 -2.54 -10.29 -22.23
CA VAL A 122 -1.83 -10.84 -23.40
C VAL A 122 -2.47 -12.15 -23.87
N LEU A 123 -2.74 -13.07 -22.96
CA LEU A 123 -3.42 -14.34 -23.27
C LEU A 123 -4.81 -14.11 -23.86
N SER A 124 -5.58 -13.17 -23.30
CA SER A 124 -6.90 -12.80 -23.84
C SER A 124 -6.79 -12.24 -25.25
N SER A 125 -5.81 -11.36 -25.50
CA SER A 125 -5.56 -10.81 -26.84
C SER A 125 -5.23 -11.90 -27.86
N MET A 126 -4.38 -12.87 -27.51
CA MET A 126 -4.05 -14.00 -28.39
C MET A 126 -5.28 -14.85 -28.77
N ASN A 127 -6.24 -15.00 -27.86
CA ASN A 127 -7.49 -15.72 -28.15
C ASN A 127 -8.39 -14.95 -29.13
N GLU A 128 -8.31 -13.62 -29.18
CA GLU A 128 -9.02 -12.83 -30.19
C GLU A 128 -8.39 -12.97 -31.57
N PHE A 129 -7.05 -12.99 -31.69
CA PHE A 129 -6.35 -13.18 -32.97
C PHE A 129 -6.69 -14.50 -33.66
N LYS A 130 -6.90 -15.59 -32.91
CA LYS A 130 -7.35 -16.86 -33.48
C LYS A 130 -8.71 -16.75 -34.18
N ARG A 131 -9.59 -15.87 -33.72
CA ARG A 131 -10.93 -15.69 -34.32
C ARG A 131 -10.88 -14.94 -35.65
N TYR A 132 -9.89 -14.07 -35.87
CA TYR A 132 -9.78 -13.28 -37.10
C TYR A 132 -8.92 -13.94 -38.19
N THR A 133 -8.29 -15.07 -37.90
CA THR A 133 -7.43 -15.80 -38.84
C THR A 133 -8.07 -17.08 -39.39
N VAL A 134 -9.25 -17.45 -38.90
CA VAL A 134 -9.99 -18.63 -39.33
C VAL A 134 -11.22 -18.20 -40.13
N PHE A 135 -11.25 -18.62 -41.39
CA PHE A 135 -12.38 -18.49 -42.30
C PHE A 135 -13.14 -19.81 -42.30
N SER A 136 -14.39 -19.81 -41.85
CA SER A 136 -15.22 -21.02 -41.88
C SER A 136 -16.26 -20.95 -42.99
N VAL A 137 -16.47 -22.10 -43.62
CA VAL A 137 -17.45 -22.29 -44.69
C VAL A 137 -18.41 -23.39 -44.23
N THR A 138 -19.68 -23.03 -44.12
CA THR A 138 -20.76 -23.96 -43.77
C THR A 138 -21.67 -24.16 -44.98
N ASN A 139 -21.82 -25.41 -45.42
CA ASN A 139 -22.74 -25.73 -46.49
C ASN A 139 -24.16 -25.86 -45.93
N THR A 140 -25.00 -24.87 -46.19
CA THR A 140 -26.43 -24.92 -45.81
C THR A 140 -27.32 -25.43 -46.95
N ALA A 141 -26.74 -25.78 -48.10
CA ALA A 141 -27.44 -26.33 -49.25
C ALA A 141 -27.56 -27.86 -49.15
N ALA A 142 -28.59 -28.41 -49.80
CA ALA A 142 -28.78 -29.85 -49.92
C ALA A 142 -27.77 -30.50 -50.89
N ALA A 143 -27.20 -29.73 -51.81
CA ALA A 143 -26.21 -30.20 -52.77
C ALA A 143 -24.77 -30.02 -52.23
N PRO A 144 -23.83 -30.91 -52.60
CA PRO A 144 -22.45 -30.78 -52.19
C PRO A 144 -21.77 -29.58 -52.87
N VAL A 145 -20.95 -28.88 -52.12
CA VAL A 145 -20.18 -27.71 -52.55
C VAL A 145 -18.73 -28.13 -52.72
N VAL A 146 -18.11 -27.81 -53.86
CA VAL A 146 -16.66 -28.01 -54.04
C VAL A 146 -15.95 -26.70 -53.78
N ILE A 147 -15.00 -26.71 -52.85
CA ILE A 147 -14.17 -25.58 -52.50
C ILE A 147 -12.79 -25.83 -53.10
N GLU A 148 -12.35 -24.90 -53.94
CA GLU A 148 -11.03 -24.88 -54.55
C GLU A 148 -10.24 -23.71 -53.95
N VAL A 149 -9.17 -24.03 -53.22
CA VAL A 149 -8.31 -23.04 -52.57
C VAL A 149 -7.10 -22.81 -53.46
N GLU A 150 -6.94 -21.57 -53.92
CA GLU A 150 -5.78 -21.12 -54.68
C GLU A 150 -4.86 -20.26 -53.80
N ARG A 151 -3.55 -20.44 -53.95
CA ARG A 151 -2.52 -19.57 -53.36
C ARG A 151 -1.53 -19.19 -54.44
N ASP A 152 -1.27 -17.90 -54.61
CA ASP A 152 -0.39 -17.37 -55.66
C ASP A 152 -0.76 -17.88 -57.07
N GLY A 153 -2.05 -18.08 -57.33
CA GLY A 153 -2.58 -18.56 -58.62
C GLY A 153 -2.44 -20.07 -58.86
N ALA A 154 -1.90 -20.84 -57.91
CA ALA A 154 -1.85 -22.30 -57.98
C ALA A 154 -2.93 -22.93 -57.10
N LEU A 155 -3.62 -23.95 -57.62
CA LEU A 155 -4.57 -24.75 -56.85
C LEU A 155 -3.82 -25.55 -55.78
N VAL A 156 -4.09 -25.26 -54.51
CA VAL A 156 -3.46 -25.91 -53.35
C VAL A 156 -4.31 -27.04 -52.83
N GLU A 157 -5.62 -26.84 -52.76
CA GLU A 157 -6.53 -27.79 -52.14
C GLU A 157 -7.88 -27.79 -52.85
N ARG A 158 -8.48 -28.98 -52.98
CA ARG A 158 -9.82 -29.15 -53.51
C ARG A 158 -10.59 -30.10 -52.60
N GLN A 159 -11.60 -29.58 -51.94
CA GLN A 159 -12.39 -30.35 -50.98
C GLN A 159 -13.88 -30.27 -51.32
N LYS A 160 -14.56 -31.41 -51.19
CA LYS A 160 -16.02 -31.48 -51.33
C LYS A 160 -16.64 -31.40 -49.94
N LEU A 161 -17.56 -30.46 -49.77
CA LEU A 161 -18.28 -30.16 -48.54
C LEU A 161 -19.73 -30.63 -48.67
N LEU A 162 -20.15 -31.56 -47.81
CA LEU A 162 -21.52 -32.09 -47.77
C LEU A 162 -22.46 -31.16 -46.99
N ALA A 163 -23.77 -31.40 -47.13
CA ALA A 163 -24.79 -30.60 -46.46
C ALA A 163 -24.63 -30.68 -44.92
N GLY A 164 -24.58 -29.53 -44.26
CA GLY A 164 -24.40 -29.41 -42.81
C GLY A 164 -22.95 -29.54 -42.32
N GLU A 165 -22.00 -29.81 -43.20
CA GLU A 165 -20.58 -29.82 -42.83
C GLU A 165 -20.01 -28.39 -42.75
N VAL A 166 -19.00 -28.25 -41.89
CA VAL A 166 -18.23 -27.02 -41.70
C VAL A 166 -16.76 -27.32 -41.94
N ILE A 167 -16.11 -26.54 -42.79
CA ILE A 167 -14.65 -26.55 -42.93
C ILE A 167 -14.09 -25.20 -42.45
N GLU A 168 -12.96 -25.26 -41.75
CA GLU A 168 -12.21 -24.11 -41.28
C GLU A 168 -10.89 -23.99 -42.03
N TYR A 169 -10.66 -22.83 -42.65
CA TYR A 169 -9.42 -22.49 -43.33
C TYR A 169 -8.68 -21.42 -42.54
N ARG A 170 -7.38 -21.63 -42.31
CA ARG A 170 -6.50 -20.57 -41.79
C ARG A 170 -6.13 -19.64 -42.96
N ILE A 171 -6.57 -18.39 -42.91
CA ILE A 171 -6.25 -17.39 -43.93
C ILE A 171 -4.76 -17.08 -43.89
N GLY A 172 -4.14 -17.08 -45.06
CA GLY A 172 -2.80 -16.55 -45.31
C GLY A 172 -2.82 -15.53 -46.44
N PRO A 173 -1.69 -14.85 -46.72
CA PRO A 173 -1.61 -13.85 -47.77
C PRO A 173 -1.92 -14.48 -49.14
N LYS A 174 -2.64 -13.73 -50.00
CA LYS A 174 -2.95 -14.07 -51.40
C LYS A 174 -3.69 -15.40 -51.58
N MET A 175 -4.62 -15.71 -50.68
CA MET A 175 -5.53 -16.83 -50.82
C MET A 175 -6.80 -16.43 -51.59
N ALA A 176 -7.19 -17.26 -52.55
CA ALA A 176 -8.48 -17.16 -53.21
C ALA A 176 -9.29 -18.45 -52.98
N PHE A 177 -10.56 -18.28 -52.68
CA PHE A 177 -11.50 -19.38 -52.47
C PHE A 177 -12.50 -19.39 -53.63
N ASN A 178 -12.43 -20.41 -54.46
CA ASN A 178 -13.33 -20.65 -55.57
C ASN A 178 -14.39 -21.67 -55.14
N PHE A 179 -15.65 -21.26 -55.15
CA PHE A 179 -16.77 -22.10 -54.76
C PHE A 179 -17.49 -22.61 -56.02
N VAL A 180 -17.34 -23.90 -56.30
CA VAL A 180 -17.99 -24.56 -57.44
C VAL A 180 -19.17 -25.35 -56.92
N THR A 181 -20.39 -24.87 -57.19
CA THR A 181 -21.63 -25.51 -56.72
C THR A 181 -22.62 -25.67 -57.87
N PRO A 182 -23.45 -26.73 -57.85
CA PRO A 182 -24.60 -26.84 -58.76
C PRO A 182 -25.81 -25.98 -58.32
N GLY A 183 -25.64 -25.06 -57.37
CA GLY A 183 -26.69 -24.19 -56.80
C GLY A 183 -26.90 -24.43 -55.29
N GLY A 184 -27.22 -23.36 -54.55
CA GLY A 184 -27.51 -23.44 -53.10
C GLY A 184 -27.03 -22.24 -52.27
N ASN A 185 -27.27 -22.27 -50.96
CA ASN A 185 -26.79 -21.26 -50.02
C ASN A 185 -25.55 -21.76 -49.27
N VAL A 186 -24.56 -20.89 -49.12
CA VAL A 186 -23.38 -21.14 -48.26
C VAL A 186 -23.26 -19.99 -47.27
N GLU A 187 -22.91 -20.35 -46.04
CA GLU A 187 -22.64 -19.39 -44.97
C GLU A 187 -21.13 -19.33 -44.76
N LEU A 188 -20.56 -18.14 -44.96
CA LEU A 188 -19.15 -17.85 -44.78
C LEU A 188 -19.01 -17.05 -43.49
N SER A 189 -18.03 -17.39 -42.65
CA SER A 189 -17.75 -16.60 -41.45
C SER A 189 -16.27 -16.30 -41.29
N LEU A 190 -15.99 -15.07 -40.85
CA LEU A 190 -14.64 -14.61 -40.49
C LEU A 190 -14.73 -13.78 -39.21
N GLY A 191 -14.25 -14.35 -38.10
CA GLY A 191 -14.42 -13.75 -36.78
C GLY A 191 -15.90 -13.58 -36.42
N ARG A 192 -16.36 -12.33 -36.32
CA ARG A 192 -17.77 -11.99 -36.01
C ARG A 192 -18.61 -11.69 -37.25
N LYS A 193 -18.00 -11.61 -38.43
CA LYS A 193 -18.70 -11.30 -39.67
C LYS A 193 -19.20 -12.59 -40.29
N VAL A 194 -20.48 -12.60 -40.66
CA VAL A 194 -21.16 -13.73 -41.27
C VAL A 194 -21.79 -13.24 -42.58
N TRP A 195 -21.51 -13.93 -43.67
CA TRP A 195 -22.07 -13.67 -44.99
C TRP A 195 -22.86 -14.87 -45.46
N LYS A 196 -24.12 -14.64 -45.85
CA LYS A 196 -24.97 -15.64 -46.49
C LYS A 196 -24.98 -15.38 -47.98
N VAL A 197 -24.45 -16.32 -48.75
CA VAL A 197 -24.29 -16.18 -50.20
C VAL A 197 -25.15 -17.22 -50.90
N ASN A 198 -26.04 -16.77 -51.79
CA ASN A 198 -26.85 -17.63 -52.65
C ASN A 198 -26.13 -17.80 -54.00
N LEU A 199 -25.85 -19.04 -54.39
CA LEU A 199 -24.83 -19.37 -55.39
C LEU A 199 -25.40 -19.70 -56.77
N ASN A 200 -24.80 -19.09 -57.80
CA ASN A 200 -24.72 -19.62 -59.17
C ASN A 200 -23.24 -19.86 -59.57
N ARG A 201 -22.35 -18.87 -59.44
CA ARG A 201 -20.86 -18.97 -59.49
C ARG A 201 -20.24 -17.66 -58.96
N PHE A 202 -19.34 -17.73 -57.97
CA PHE A 202 -18.60 -16.56 -57.49
C PHE A 202 -17.18 -16.94 -57.02
N ARG A 203 -16.25 -15.99 -57.12
CA ARG A 203 -14.87 -16.06 -56.62
C ARG A 203 -14.73 -15.10 -55.44
N VAL A 204 -14.16 -15.58 -54.34
CA VAL A 204 -13.85 -14.75 -53.16
C VAL A 204 -12.33 -14.63 -53.05
N GLU A 205 -11.81 -13.44 -53.28
CA GLU A 205 -10.39 -13.13 -53.04
C GLU A 205 -10.28 -12.51 -51.65
N VAL A 206 -9.43 -13.11 -50.81
CA VAL A 206 -9.15 -12.60 -49.46
C VAL A 206 -7.80 -11.93 -49.49
N GLU A 207 -7.82 -10.60 -49.57
CA GLU A 207 -6.61 -9.78 -49.46
C GLU A 207 -6.38 -9.41 -48.00
N ASP A 208 -5.23 -9.81 -47.44
CA ASP A 208 -4.83 -9.42 -46.10
C ASP A 208 -4.46 -7.94 -46.10
N GLY A 209 -5.34 -7.09 -45.56
CA GLY A 209 -5.10 -5.64 -45.46
C GLY A 209 -3.90 -5.23 -44.59
N ASN A 210 -3.23 -6.19 -43.95
CA ASN A 210 -2.01 -5.98 -43.17
C ASN A 210 -0.71 -6.30 -43.94
N ALA A 211 -0.82 -6.83 -45.16
CA ALA A 211 0.32 -6.99 -46.05
C ALA A 211 0.69 -5.60 -46.60
N LYS A 212 1.62 -4.91 -45.92
CA LYS A 212 2.31 -3.77 -46.55
C LYS A 212 2.88 -4.28 -47.87
N SER A 213 2.40 -3.72 -48.99
CA SER A 213 3.05 -3.86 -50.29
C SER A 213 4.54 -3.55 -50.13
N PRO A 214 5.42 -4.32 -50.80
CA PRO A 214 6.87 -4.10 -50.76
C PRO A 214 7.25 -2.68 -51.22
#